data_AF-A0A9Q9Z501-F1
#
_entry.id   AF-A0A9Q9Z501-F1
#
_cell.length_a   1.000
_cell.length_b   1.000
_cell.length_c   1.000
_cell.angle_alpha   90.00
_cell.angle_beta   90.00
_cell.angle_gamma   90.00
#
_symmetry.space_group_name_H-M   'P 1'
#
loop_
_entity.id
_entity.type
_entity.pdbx_description
1 polymer ?
#
loop_
_entity_poly.entity_id
_entity_poly.type
_entity_poly.pdbx_seq_one_letter_code
_entity_poly.pdbx_strand_id
1 'polypeptide(L)'
;MQCVTATGNRKIIFGSGTRLTVETKKEEPPVYYKFDESCLATDFTKYDAVKFQNVTPVRYAERSYYSSYAFNVSDCPQKDCQQGSSSQNDDFEPDEKTNYMSLGLYWLRILFLKTVVFNVLMTFKAWMS
;
A
#
# COMPACT_ATOMS: atom_id res chain seq x y z
N MET A 1 -3.73 35.94 12.71
CA MET A 1 -4.34 36.21 11.39
C MET A 1 -5.83 35.98 11.51
N GLN A 2 -6.64 37.05 11.51
CA GLN A 2 -8.10 36.95 11.51
C GLN A 2 -8.59 37.26 10.10
N CYS A 3 -9.27 36.30 9.47
CA CYS A 3 -9.83 36.42 8.12
C CYS A 3 -11.00 37.43 8.07
N VAL A 4 -11.74 37.55 9.17
CA VAL A 4 -12.76 38.58 9.41
C VAL A 4 -12.75 38.95 10.89
N THR A 5 -12.85 40.26 11.18
CA THR A 5 -13.06 40.76 12.53
C THR A 5 -14.22 41.74 12.57
N ALA A 6 -15.06 41.62 13.59
CA ALA A 6 -16.10 42.58 13.91
C ALA A 6 -15.56 43.58 14.94
N THR A 7 -15.53 44.86 14.59
CA THR A 7 -15.18 45.92 15.55
C THR A 7 -16.46 46.53 16.12
N GLY A 8 -16.41 47.01 17.37
CA GLY A 8 -17.56 47.38 18.22
C GLY A 8 -18.63 48.33 17.64
N ASN A 9 -18.40 48.92 16.46
CA ASN A 9 -19.36 49.77 15.75
C ASN A 9 -20.05 49.09 14.54
N ARG A 10 -20.36 47.78 14.62
CA ARG A 10 -21.03 46.99 13.55
C ARG A 10 -20.28 46.98 12.20
N LYS A 11 -18.99 47.30 12.18
CA LYS A 11 -18.18 47.30 10.96
C LYS A 11 -17.45 45.96 10.84
N ILE A 12 -17.64 45.29 9.70
CA ILE A 12 -16.92 44.09 9.33
C ILE A 12 -15.62 44.52 8.64
N ILE A 13 -14.49 44.01 9.13
CA ILE A 13 -13.17 44.23 8.53
C ILE A 13 -12.71 42.91 7.93
N PHE A 14 -12.35 42.95 6.65
CA PHE A 14 -11.78 41.81 5.93
C PHE A 14 -10.25 41.90 5.94
N GLY A 15 -9.58 40.76 6.05
CA GLY A 15 -8.13 40.67 5.88
C GLY A 15 -7.69 40.94 4.43
N SER A 16 -6.40 41.19 4.23
CA SER A 16 -5.77 41.50 2.92
C SER A 16 -5.77 40.34 1.91
N GLY A 17 -6.37 39.20 2.24
CA GLY A 17 -6.26 37.96 1.49
C GLY A 17 -4.90 37.29 1.66
N THR A 18 -4.85 36.00 1.33
CA THR A 18 -3.61 35.21 1.31
C THR A 18 -3.25 34.90 -0.14
N ARG A 19 -2.06 35.28 -0.57
CA ARG A 19 -1.52 34.85 -1.87
C ARG A 19 -0.83 33.51 -1.68
N LEU A 20 -1.41 32.45 -2.24
CA LEU A 20 -0.79 31.14 -2.31
C LEU A 20 -0.02 31.04 -3.62
N THR A 21 1.30 30.90 -3.53
CA THR A 21 2.14 30.51 -4.68
C THR A 21 2.38 29.02 -4.58
N VAL A 22 1.80 28.25 -5.48
CA VAL A 22 2.02 26.80 -5.57
C VAL A 22 3.22 26.56 -6.47
N GLU A 23 4.29 26.00 -5.91
CA GLU A 23 5.43 25.56 -6.71
C GLU A 23 5.11 24.24 -7.40
N THR A 24 5.27 24.21 -8.72
CA THR A 24 5.12 22.98 -9.51
C THR A 24 6.33 22.08 -9.27
N LYS A 25 6.10 20.92 -8.68
CA LYS A 25 7.11 19.85 -8.62
C LYS A 25 7.13 19.05 -9.93
N LYS A 26 8.18 18.26 -10.12
CA LYS A 26 8.34 17.37 -11.28
C LYS A 26 7.10 16.47 -11.44
N GLU A 27 6.49 16.51 -12.62
CA GLU A 27 5.40 15.61 -12.98
C GLU A 27 5.99 14.28 -13.43
N GLU A 28 5.54 13.18 -12.82
CA GLU A 28 5.92 11.82 -13.20
C GLU A 28 4.68 11.12 -13.78
N PRO A 29 4.78 10.47 -14.95
CA PRO A 29 3.67 9.76 -15.57
C PRO A 29 3.33 8.47 -14.80
N PRO A 30 2.08 8.00 -14.87
CA PRO A 30 1.67 6.72 -14.27
C PRO A 30 2.33 5.53 -14.95
N VAL A 31 2.72 4.55 -14.14
CA VAL A 31 3.11 3.21 -14.59
C VAL A 31 1.89 2.31 -14.57
N TYR A 32 1.61 1.61 -15.67
CA TYR A 32 0.43 0.78 -15.83
C TYR A 32 0.77 -0.71 -15.77
N TYR A 33 -0.01 -1.47 -15.00
CA TYR A 33 0.03 -2.92 -14.91
C TYR A 33 -1.33 -3.49 -15.30
N LYS A 34 -1.34 -4.47 -16.21
CA LYS A 34 -2.56 -5.14 -16.68
C LYS A 34 -2.61 -6.57 -16.14
N PHE A 35 -3.73 -6.91 -15.48
CA PHE A 35 -4.05 -8.25 -15.02
C PHE A 35 -5.42 -8.64 -15.55
N ASP A 36 -5.47 -9.44 -16.61
CA ASP A 36 -6.69 -9.85 -17.30
C ASP A 36 -7.66 -8.69 -17.59
N GLU A 37 -8.75 -8.59 -16.81
CA GLU A 37 -9.77 -7.53 -16.90
C GLU A 37 -9.56 -6.37 -15.92
N SER A 38 -8.37 -6.26 -15.32
CA SER A 38 -8.06 -5.22 -14.36
C SER A 38 -6.78 -4.46 -14.71
N CYS A 39 -6.77 -3.18 -14.34
CA CYS A 39 -5.74 -2.22 -14.69
C CYS A 39 -5.34 -1.47 -13.41
N LEU A 40 -4.06 -1.53 -13.07
CA LEU A 40 -3.47 -0.83 -11.95
C LEU A 40 -2.54 0.26 -12.48
N ALA A 41 -2.71 1.49 -12.01
CA ALA A 41 -1.82 2.60 -12.28
C ALA A 41 -1.12 3.04 -10.99
N THR A 42 0.21 3.09 -10.98
CA THR A 42 1.01 3.47 -9.81
C THR A 42 1.95 4.64 -10.10
N ASP A 43 2.53 5.20 -9.03
CA ASP A 43 3.65 6.14 -9.04
C ASP A 43 3.44 7.48 -9.78
N PHE A 44 2.18 7.89 -9.99
CA PHE A 44 1.88 9.19 -10.59
C PHE A 44 1.73 10.29 -9.53
N THR A 45 2.18 11.50 -9.86
CA THR A 45 2.14 12.65 -8.91
C THR A 45 0.91 13.53 -9.07
N LYS A 46 0.22 13.47 -10.21
CA LYS A 46 -0.93 14.32 -10.52
C LYS A 46 -2.23 13.57 -10.31
N TYR A 47 -3.10 14.10 -9.46
CA TYR A 47 -4.39 13.47 -9.13
C TYR A 47 -5.22 13.11 -10.37
N ASP A 48 -5.22 13.98 -11.40
CA ASP A 48 -5.98 13.76 -12.66
C ASP A 48 -5.15 13.07 -13.76
N ALA A 49 -4.05 12.38 -13.41
CA ALA A 49 -3.21 11.69 -14.41
C ALA A 49 -3.89 10.44 -15.00
N VAL A 50 -4.80 9.81 -14.25
CA VAL A 50 -5.44 8.54 -14.63
C VAL A 50 -6.95 8.67 -14.48
N LYS A 51 -7.68 8.44 -15.58
CA LYS A 51 -9.15 8.52 -15.62
C LYS A 51 -9.75 7.15 -15.81
N PHE A 52 -9.85 6.39 -14.73
CA PHE A 52 -10.68 5.20 -14.69
C PHE A 52 -12.12 5.59 -14.33
N GLN A 53 -13.11 4.99 -14.99
CA GLN A 53 -14.51 5.26 -14.68
C GLN A 53 -14.81 4.82 -13.24
N ASN A 54 -15.39 5.70 -12.44
CA ASN A 54 -15.82 5.45 -11.06
C ASN A 54 -14.70 5.06 -10.06
N VAL A 55 -13.43 5.38 -10.37
CA VAL A 55 -12.32 5.12 -9.44
C VAL A 55 -11.65 6.44 -9.08
N THR A 56 -11.60 6.72 -7.78
CA THR A 56 -10.82 7.83 -7.24
C THR A 56 -9.41 7.35 -6.90
N PRO A 57 -8.36 8.02 -7.37
CA PRO A 57 -7.00 7.64 -7.03
C PRO A 57 -6.73 7.89 -5.54
N VAL A 58 -6.07 6.92 -4.91
CA VAL A 58 -5.74 6.94 -3.48
C VAL A 58 -4.27 7.35 -3.33
N ARG A 59 -4.00 8.14 -2.29
CA ARG A 59 -2.64 8.51 -1.90
C ARG A 59 -2.23 7.75 -0.66
N TYR A 60 -1.04 7.17 -0.68
CA TYR A 60 -0.43 6.59 0.51
C TYR A 60 0.00 7.70 1.48
N ALA A 61 -0.35 7.58 2.76
CA ALA A 61 -0.06 8.61 3.77
C ALA A 61 1.44 8.97 3.87
N GLU A 62 2.31 7.99 3.66
CA GLU A 62 3.77 8.15 3.77
C GLU A 62 4.45 8.55 2.45
N ARG A 63 3.75 8.51 1.32
CA ARG A 63 4.33 8.83 -0.01
C ARG A 63 3.61 9.99 -0.69
N SER A 64 4.29 10.66 -1.61
CA SER A 64 3.73 11.76 -2.42
C SER A 64 3.06 11.30 -3.71
N TYR A 65 2.98 9.99 -3.94
CA TYR A 65 2.46 9.40 -5.17
C TYR A 65 1.04 8.89 -4.97
N TYR A 66 0.29 8.89 -6.05
CA TYR A 66 -1.06 8.34 -6.14
C TYR A 66 -1.04 6.97 -6.80
N SER A 67 -2.05 6.17 -6.52
CA SER A 67 -2.29 4.89 -7.18
C SER A 67 -3.78 4.71 -7.42
N SER A 68 -4.14 4.08 -8.52
CA SER A 68 -5.53 3.88 -8.92
C SER A 68 -5.71 2.48 -9.48
N TYR A 69 -6.81 1.82 -9.13
CA TYR A 69 -7.10 0.45 -9.55
C TYR A 69 -8.50 0.37 -10.13
N ALA A 70 -8.63 -0.21 -11.32
CA ALA A 70 -9.91 -0.41 -11.97
C ALA A 70 -10.10 -1.89 -12.35
N PHE A 71 -11.30 -2.38 -12.06
CA PHE A 71 -11.75 -3.73 -12.40
C PHE A 71 -12.73 -3.67 -13.57
N ASN A 72 -12.76 -4.71 -14.40
CA ASN A 72 -13.56 -4.80 -15.62
C ASN A 72 -13.23 -3.71 -16.66
N VAL A 73 -11.94 -3.43 -16.84
CA VAL A 73 -11.44 -2.48 -17.85
C VAL A 73 -10.70 -3.25 -18.94
N SER A 74 -11.30 -3.31 -20.12
CA SER A 74 -10.74 -3.99 -21.30
C SER A 74 -9.57 -3.22 -21.93
N ASP A 75 -9.61 -1.89 -21.84
CA ASP A 75 -8.67 -0.99 -22.50
C ASP A 75 -7.85 -0.20 -21.47
N CYS A 76 -6.68 -0.77 -21.11
CA CYS A 76 -5.70 -0.16 -20.21
C CYS A 76 -4.69 0.59 -21.09
N PRO A 77 -4.43 1.89 -20.86
CA PRO A 77 -3.60 2.72 -21.75
C PRO A 77 -2.20 2.12 -21.93
N GLN A 78 -2.00 1.54 -23.10
CA GLN A 78 -0.87 0.71 -23.51
C GLN A 78 0.35 1.56 -23.91
N LYS A 79 0.88 2.41 -23.02
CA LYS A 79 2.17 3.06 -23.32
C LYS A 79 3.39 2.37 -22.72
N ASP A 80 3.23 1.65 -21.62
CA ASP A 80 4.23 0.73 -21.07
C ASP A 80 3.51 -0.23 -20.13
N CYS A 81 2.42 -0.85 -20.61
CA CYS A 81 1.86 -1.96 -19.86
C CYS A 81 2.91 -3.06 -19.88
N GLN A 82 3.58 -3.30 -18.76
CA GLN A 82 4.20 -4.59 -18.53
C GLN A 82 3.05 -5.58 -18.52
N GLN A 83 2.75 -6.10 -19.70
CA GLN A 83 1.80 -7.18 -19.86
C GLN A 83 2.36 -8.27 -18.97
N GLY A 84 1.64 -8.59 -17.90
CA GLY A 84 1.81 -9.83 -17.19
C GLY A 84 1.45 -10.97 -18.14
N SER A 85 2.23 -11.15 -19.20
CA SER A 85 2.56 -12.49 -19.64
C SER A 85 2.93 -13.21 -18.36
N SER A 86 2.28 -14.32 -18.09
CA SER A 86 2.70 -15.33 -17.13
C SER A 86 4.14 -15.78 -17.48
N SER A 87 5.12 -14.90 -17.33
CA SER A 87 6.47 -15.29 -17.00
C SER A 87 6.40 -15.61 -15.53
N GLN A 88 6.30 -16.90 -15.25
CA GLN A 88 6.81 -17.53 -14.05
C GLN A 88 8.22 -17.00 -13.76
N ASN A 89 8.28 -15.82 -13.21
CA ASN A 89 9.40 -15.32 -12.45
C ASN A 89 8.68 -14.64 -11.29
N ASP A 90 8.22 -15.49 -10.37
CA ASP A 90 7.81 -15.13 -9.02
C ASP A 90 9.03 -14.52 -8.31
N ASP A 91 9.49 -13.36 -8.78
CA ASP A 91 10.36 -12.47 -8.03
C ASP A 91 9.45 -11.64 -7.11
N PHE A 92 8.62 -12.37 -6.34
CA PHE A 92 8.05 -11.85 -5.12
C PHE A 92 9.24 -11.68 -4.20
N GLU A 93 9.77 -10.46 -4.11
CA GLU A 93 10.75 -10.11 -3.09
C GLU A 93 10.11 -10.45 -1.74
N PRO A 94 10.53 -11.54 -1.07
CA PRO A 94 9.81 -12.05 0.08
C PRO A 94 9.98 -11.02 1.19
N ASP A 95 8.87 -10.40 1.61
CA ASP A 95 8.87 -9.43 2.69
C ASP A 95 9.56 -10.05 3.91
N GLU A 96 10.69 -9.45 4.31
CA GLU A 96 11.59 -9.95 5.35
C GLU A 96 10.82 -10.31 6.64
N LYS A 97 9.72 -9.60 6.92
CA LYS A 97 8.91 -9.81 8.12
C LYS A 97 8.08 -11.09 8.08
N THR A 98 7.66 -11.55 6.91
CA THR A 98 6.93 -12.82 6.75
C THR A 98 7.85 -14.03 6.95
N ASN A 99 9.13 -13.89 6.57
CA ASN A 99 10.16 -14.89 6.81
C ASN A 99 10.40 -15.09 8.31
N TYR A 100 10.48 -14.02 9.12
CA TYR A 100 10.63 -14.16 10.57
C TYR A 100 9.42 -14.79 11.27
N MET A 101 8.20 -14.46 10.83
CA MET A 101 6.98 -15.06 11.39
C MET A 101 6.92 -16.57 11.13
N SER A 102 7.28 -17.00 9.91
CA SER A 102 7.31 -18.42 9.56
C SER A 102 8.44 -19.17 10.30
N LEU A 103 9.63 -18.59 10.42
CA LEU A 103 10.73 -19.14 11.23
C LEU A 103 10.35 -19.32 12.70
N GLY A 104 9.63 -18.36 13.29
CA GLY A 104 9.11 -18.46 14.66
C GLY A 104 8.16 -19.66 14.85
N LEU A 105 7.28 -19.91 13.87
CA LEU A 105 6.37 -21.07 13.88
C LEU A 105 7.13 -22.39 13.76
N TYR A 106 8.17 -22.47 12.92
CA TYR A 106 9.02 -23.65 12.81
C TYR A 106 9.73 -23.96 14.13
N TRP A 107 10.31 -22.95 14.78
CA TRP A 107 10.94 -23.10 16.09
C TRP A 107 9.96 -23.56 17.17
N LEU A 108 8.76 -22.97 17.22
CA LEU A 108 7.72 -23.37 18.16
C LEU A 108 7.33 -24.84 17.98
N ARG A 109 7.17 -25.31 16.74
CA ARG A 109 6.85 -26.71 16.42
C ARG A 109 7.96 -27.67 16.88
N ILE A 110 9.23 -27.31 16.69
CA ILE A 110 10.37 -28.13 17.13
C ILE A 110 10.42 -28.22 18.66
N LEU A 111 10.24 -27.10 19.35
CA LEU A 111 10.21 -27.08 20.81
C LEU A 111 9.04 -27.89 21.36
N PHE A 112 7.85 -27.77 20.77
CA PHE A 112 6.67 -28.55 21.16
C PHE A 112 6.88 -30.06 20.92
N LEU A 113 7.42 -30.47 19.76
CA LEU A 113 7.70 -31.88 19.50
C LEU A 113 8.74 -32.42 20.48
N LYS A 114 9.77 -31.63 20.80
CA LYS A 114 10.78 -32.01 21.80
C LYS A 114 10.14 -32.18 23.18
N THR A 115 9.29 -31.27 23.65
CA THR A 115 8.66 -31.44 24.97
C THR A 115 7.72 -32.64 25.01
N VAL A 116 6.92 -32.88 23.97
CA VAL A 116 6.04 -34.05 23.87
C VAL A 116 6.84 -35.35 23.88
N VAL A 117 7.89 -35.47 23.06
CA VAL A 117 8.73 -36.68 23.01
C VAL A 117 9.40 -36.93 24.36
N PHE A 118 9.96 -35.90 25.01
CA PHE A 118 10.58 -36.05 26.32
C PHE A 118 9.58 -36.43 27.41
N ASN A 119 8.38 -35.85 27.40
CA ASN A 119 7.32 -36.19 28.34
C ASN A 119 6.87 -37.65 28.16
N VAL A 120 6.61 -38.07 26.92
CA VAL A 120 6.22 -39.46 26.59
C VAL A 120 7.31 -40.46 26.95
N LEU A 121 8.58 -40.19 26.63
CA LEU A 121 9.70 -41.07 26.97
C LEU A 121 9.90 -41.18 28.50
N MET A 122 9.76 -40.08 29.24
CA MET A 122 9.82 -40.10 30.70
C MET A 122 8.71 -40.95 31.31
N THR A 123 7.46 -40.78 30.85
CA THR A 123 6.33 -41.60 31.31
C THR A 123 6.50 -43.06 30.92
N PHE A 124 6.92 -43.35 29.69
CA PHE A 124 7.16 -44.72 29.24
C PHE A 124 8.26 -45.42 30.05
N LYS A 125 9.37 -44.72 30.34
CA LYS A 125 10.44 -45.24 31.21
C LYS A 125 9.96 -45.49 32.64
N ALA A 126 9.11 -44.62 33.18
CA ALA A 126 8.54 -44.78 34.52
C ALA A 126 7.50 -45.93 34.61
N TRP A 127 6.92 -46.34 33.49
CA TRP A 127 6.02 -47.49 33.41
C TRP A 127 6.75 -48.82 33.19
N MET A 128 7.90 -48.78 32.54
CA MET A 128 8.77 -49.95 32.29
C MET A 128 9.70 -50.27 33.47
N SER A 129 9.82 -49.37 34.45
CA SER A 129 10.58 -49.56 35.69
C SER A 129 9.66 -49.84 36.85
#